data_AF-A0A7R9SVY9-F1
#
_entry.id   AF-A0A7R9SVY9-F1
#
_cell.length_a   1.000
_cell.length_b   1.000
_cell.length_c   1.000
_cell.angle_alpha   90.00
_cell.angle_beta   90.00
_cell.angle_gamma   90.00
#
_symmetry.space_group_name_H-M   'P 1'
#
loop_
_entity.id
_entity.type
_entity.pdbx_description
1 polymer ?
#
loop_
_entity_poly.entity_id
_entity_poly.type
_entity_poly.pdbx_seq_one_letter_code
_entity_poly.pdbx_strand_id
1 'polypeptide(L)'
;ARFAADGSYVVSGSDDFNVRIWKARASEPVGVVLPAERQAIAYRRALVSKHKHIQSVRQIANSRKVPKVIKSESAKKKVQLDSEKRKRDRVKAHSKPGTVVEKGERVRKLLRSDE
;
A
#
# COMPACT_ATOMS: atom_id res chain seq x y z
N ALA A 1 -2.80 -14.19 -2.96
CA ALA A 1 -3.89 -13.57 -3.74
C ALA A 1 -3.43 -13.37 -5.16
N ARG A 2 -4.30 -13.63 -6.15
CA ARG A 2 -3.98 -13.56 -7.58
C ARG A 2 -4.98 -12.64 -8.27
N PHE A 3 -4.55 -11.90 -9.29
CA PHE A 3 -5.47 -11.13 -10.13
C PHE A 3 -6.15 -12.05 -11.15
N ALA A 4 -7.40 -11.75 -11.47
CA ALA A 4 -8.05 -12.31 -12.64
C ALA A 4 -7.31 -11.86 -13.93
N ALA A 5 -7.50 -12.58 -15.04
CA ALA A 5 -6.79 -12.30 -16.29
C ALA A 5 -7.04 -10.89 -16.83
N ASP A 6 -8.20 -10.31 -16.54
CA ASP A 6 -8.60 -8.95 -16.90
C ASP A 6 -8.14 -7.88 -15.89
N GLY A 7 -7.54 -8.28 -14.76
CA GLY A 7 -7.10 -7.39 -13.68
C GLY A 7 -8.22 -6.68 -12.92
N SER A 8 -9.49 -6.94 -13.24
CA SER A 8 -10.63 -6.25 -12.65
C SER A 8 -11.01 -6.82 -11.28
N TYR A 9 -10.64 -8.08 -11.04
CA TYR A 9 -10.87 -8.79 -9.79
C TYR A 9 -9.59 -9.33 -9.14
N VAL A 10 -9.63 -9.49 -7.82
CA VAL A 10 -8.62 -10.12 -6.98
C VAL A 10 -9.23 -11.35 -6.33
N VAL A 11 -8.59 -12.50 -6.50
CA VAL A 11 -8.98 -13.77 -5.88
C VAL A 11 -8.09 -14.03 -4.67
N SER A 12 -8.71 -14.27 -3.53
CA SER A 12 -8.05 -14.66 -2.28
C SER A 12 -8.57 -16.03 -1.84
N GLY A 13 -7.66 -17.01 -1.74
CA GLY A 13 -7.88 -18.20 -0.93
C GLY A 13 -7.46 -17.90 0.51
N SER A 14 -8.27 -18.33 1.47
CA SER A 14 -8.05 -18.12 2.89
C SER A 14 -8.10 -19.47 3.62
N ASP A 15 -7.52 -19.52 4.81
CA ASP A 15 -7.39 -20.73 5.62
C ASP A 15 -8.76 -21.20 6.20
N ASP A 16 -9.81 -20.41 6.02
CA ASP A 16 -11.22 -20.78 6.28
C ASP A 16 -11.83 -21.67 5.17
N PHE A 17 -10.99 -22.28 4.32
CA PHE A 17 -11.35 -23.08 3.14
C PHE A 17 -12.18 -22.34 2.08
N ASN A 18 -12.27 -21.01 2.16
CA ASN A 18 -13.05 -20.20 1.24
C ASN A 18 -12.16 -19.53 0.19
N VAL A 19 -12.69 -19.49 -1.04
CA VAL A 19 -12.17 -18.63 -2.11
C VAL A 19 -13.10 -17.43 -2.25
N ARG A 20 -12.58 -16.23 -2.02
CA ARG A 20 -13.32 -14.97 -2.16
C ARG A 20 -12.82 -14.16 -3.34
N ILE A 21 -13.75 -13.55 -4.05
CA ILE A 21 -13.49 -12.68 -5.19
C ILE A 21 -13.83 -11.24 -4.80
N TRP A 22 -12.87 -10.34 -5.00
CA TRP A 22 -12.98 -8.92 -4.68
C TRP A 22 -12.81 -8.10 -5.94
N LYS A 23 -13.50 -6.97 -6.05
CA LYS A 23 -13.19 -5.98 -7.09
C LYS A 23 -11.84 -5.32 -6.80
N ALA A 24 -10.95 -5.26 -7.79
CA ALA A 24 -9.67 -4.57 -7.66
C ALA A 24 -9.87 -3.07 -7.38
N ARG A 25 -10.90 -2.46 -7.99
CA ARG A 25 -11.38 -1.11 -7.68
C ARG A 25 -12.77 -1.20 -7.06
N ALA A 26 -12.85 -1.01 -5.75
CA ALA A 26 -14.11 -1.18 -4.99
C ALA A 26 -15.27 -0.31 -5.53
N SER A 27 -14.99 0.94 -5.91
CA SER A 27 -15.98 1.93 -6.38
C SER A 27 -16.30 1.88 -7.88
N GLU A 28 -15.67 1.00 -8.66
CA GLU A 28 -15.94 0.87 -10.10
C GLU A 28 -17.29 0.17 -10.33
N PRO A 29 -18.22 0.69 -11.13
CA PRO A 29 -19.47 -0.02 -11.42
C PRO A 29 -19.19 -1.36 -12.11
N VAL A 30 -20.03 -2.37 -11.83
CA VAL A 30 -19.98 -3.68 -12.51
C VAL A 30 -21.02 -3.67 -13.62
N GLY A 31 -20.60 -3.92 -14.85
CA GLY A 31 -21.48 -3.93 -16.02
C GLY A 31 -21.17 -2.82 -17.03
N VAL A 32 -22.07 -2.67 -18.02
CA VAL A 32 -21.94 -1.65 -19.07
C VAL A 32 -22.32 -0.30 -18.50
N VAL A 33 -21.41 0.67 -18.64
CA VAL A 33 -21.56 2.04 -18.12
C VAL A 33 -21.88 2.96 -19.29
N LEU A 34 -22.84 3.87 -19.15
CA LEU A 34 -23.13 4.85 -20.19
C LEU A 34 -21.91 5.76 -20.42
N PRO A 35 -21.69 6.27 -21.66
CA PRO A 35 -20.55 7.14 -21.95
C PRO A 35 -20.47 8.37 -21.04
N ALA A 36 -21.62 9.01 -20.76
CA ALA A 36 -21.68 10.18 -19.87
C ALA A 36 -21.27 9.84 -18.43
N GLU A 37 -21.74 8.71 -17.91
CA GLU A 37 -21.39 8.26 -16.55
C GLU A 37 -19.89 7.91 -16.48
N ARG A 38 -19.36 7.23 -17.50
CA ARG A 38 -17.92 6.91 -17.59
C ARG A 38 -17.06 8.18 -17.57
N GLN A 39 -17.45 9.21 -18.32
CA GLN A 39 -16.76 10.50 -18.33
C GLN A 39 -16.85 11.19 -16.97
N ALA A 40 -18.01 11.17 -16.31
CA ALA A 40 -18.17 11.73 -14.98
C ALA A 40 -17.30 11.02 -13.93
N ILE A 41 -17.20 9.69 -13.98
CA ILE A 41 -16.31 8.91 -13.10
C ILE A 41 -14.85 9.27 -13.37
N ALA A 42 -14.43 9.36 -14.64
CA ALA A 42 -13.08 9.72 -15.03
C ALA A 42 -12.71 11.13 -14.53
N TYR A 43 -13.61 12.10 -14.69
CA TYR A 43 -13.44 13.46 -14.21
C TYR A 43 -13.26 13.52 -12.69
N ARG A 44 -14.14 12.85 -11.93
CA ARG A 44 -14.02 12.77 -10.46
C ARG A 44 -12.70 12.13 -10.03
N ARG A 45 -12.29 11.03 -10.67
CA ARG A 45 -10.99 10.37 -10.40
C ARG A 45 -9.81 11.32 -10.65
N ALA A 46 -9.83 12.05 -11.76
CA ALA A 46 -8.81 13.04 -12.08
C ALA A 46 -8.77 14.17 -11.04
N LEU A 47 -9.93 14.63 -10.58
CA LEU A 47 -10.03 15.70 -9.60
C LEU A 47 -9.44 15.27 -8.23
N VAL A 48 -9.76 14.06 -7.77
CA VAL A 48 -9.17 13.50 -6.54
C VAL A 48 -7.66 13.34 -6.68
N SER A 49 -7.18 12.91 -7.85
CA SER A 49 -5.74 12.77 -8.11
C SER A 49 -5.02 14.13 -8.09
N LYS A 50 -5.59 15.14 -8.77
CA LYS A 50 -5.04 16.50 -8.82
C LYS A 50 -4.93 17.13 -7.42
N HIS A 51 -5.96 16.92 -6.59
CA HIS A 51 -6.05 17.55 -5.27
C HIS A 51 -5.58 16.64 -4.12
N LYS A 52 -4.85 15.56 -4.41
CA LYS A 52 -4.35 14.59 -3.42
C LYS A 52 -3.43 15.19 -2.35
N HIS A 53 -2.80 16.33 -2.65
CA HIS A 53 -1.88 17.02 -1.76
C HIS A 53 -2.58 17.77 -0.63
N ILE A 54 -3.86 18.14 -0.82
CA ILE A 54 -4.65 18.83 0.21
C ILE A 54 -4.97 17.84 1.33
N GLN A 55 -4.78 18.26 2.58
CA GLN A 55 -4.91 17.39 3.76
C GLN A 55 -6.32 16.77 3.88
N SER A 56 -7.38 17.54 3.64
CA SER A 56 -8.76 17.04 3.70
C SER A 56 -9.02 15.90 2.71
N VAL A 57 -8.65 16.09 1.44
CA VAL A 57 -8.77 15.07 0.38
C VAL A 57 -7.89 13.86 0.72
N ARG A 58 -6.66 14.09 1.17
CA ARG A 58 -5.71 13.03 1.53
C ARG A 58 -6.23 12.17 2.68
N GLN A 59 -6.79 12.78 3.72
CA GLN A 59 -7.33 12.07 4.88
C GLN A 59 -8.50 11.18 4.47
N ILE A 60 -9.45 11.72 3.70
CA ILE A 60 -10.61 10.97 3.20
C ILE A 60 -10.15 9.81 2.30
N ALA A 61 -9.28 10.09 1.33
CA ALA A 61 -8.81 9.10 0.36
C ALA A 61 -8.05 7.94 1.02
N ASN A 62 -7.26 8.22 2.06
CA ASN A 62 -6.47 7.21 2.77
C ASN A 62 -7.21 6.55 3.94
N SER A 63 -8.36 7.08 4.36
CA SER A 63 -9.13 6.52 5.47
C SER A 63 -9.61 5.10 5.12
N ARG A 64 -9.27 4.14 5.99
CA ARG A 64 -9.71 2.75 5.91
C ARG A 64 -10.02 2.25 7.32
N LYS A 65 -11.13 1.53 7.47
CA LYS A 65 -11.47 0.85 8.72
C LYS A 65 -10.76 -0.51 8.72
N VAL A 66 -9.82 -0.67 9.64
CA VAL A 66 -9.05 -1.91 9.79
C VAL A 66 -9.32 -2.55 11.15
N PRO A 67 -9.28 -3.88 11.27
CA PRO A 67 -9.39 -4.57 12.55
C PRO A 67 -8.37 -4.08 13.59
N LYS A 68 -8.75 -4.14 14.87
CA LYS A 68 -7.94 -3.63 16.00
C LYS A 68 -6.54 -4.26 16.03
N VAL A 69 -6.47 -5.57 15.86
CA VAL A 69 -5.20 -6.33 15.87
C VAL A 69 -4.25 -5.83 14.78
N ILE A 70 -4.75 -5.65 13.55
CA ILE A 70 -3.94 -5.15 12.44
C ILE A 70 -3.48 -3.71 12.72
N LYS A 71 -4.36 -2.86 13.28
CA LYS A 71 -4.03 -1.47 13.62
C LYS A 71 -2.93 -1.38 14.67
N SER A 72 -3.00 -2.17 15.74
CA SER A 72 -2.00 -2.16 16.81
C SER A 72 -0.65 -2.69 16.32
N GLU A 73 -0.64 -3.81 15.60
CA GLU A 73 0.60 -4.40 15.09
C GLU A 73 1.25 -3.51 14.02
N SER A 74 0.46 -2.88 13.15
CA SER A 74 0.98 -1.92 12.16
C SER A 74 1.62 -0.70 12.83
N ALA A 75 1.05 -0.21 13.94
CA ALA A 75 1.62 0.91 14.69
C ALA A 75 2.95 0.53 15.35
N LYS A 76 3.04 -0.64 16.00
CA LYS A 76 4.29 -1.16 16.57
C LYS A 76 5.38 -1.30 15.50
N LYS A 77 5.04 -1.91 14.36
CA LYS A 77 5.98 -2.09 13.24
C LYS A 77 6.50 -0.77 12.68
N LYS A 78 5.64 0.26 12.61
CA LYS A 78 6.07 1.60 12.18
C LYS A 78 7.12 2.19 13.14
N VAL A 79 6.88 2.11 14.45
CA VAL A 79 7.83 2.60 15.46
C VAL A 79 9.18 1.87 15.36
N GLN A 80 9.17 0.55 15.16
CA GLN A 80 10.39 -0.23 14.95
C GLN A 80 11.15 0.22 13.69
N LEU A 81 10.47 0.34 12.55
CA LEU A 81 11.06 0.79 11.29
C LEU A 81 11.63 2.22 11.40
N ASP A 82 10.90 3.13 12.07
CA ASP A 82 11.36 4.51 12.28
C ASP A 82 12.58 4.57 13.22
N SER A 83 12.65 3.67 14.21
CA SER A 83 13.83 3.52 15.09
C SER A 83 15.05 3.01 14.33
N GLU A 84 14.87 1.95 13.52
CA GLU A 84 15.93 1.42 12.68
C GLU A 84 16.43 2.44 11.67
N LYS A 85 15.51 3.17 11.02
CA LYS A 85 15.87 4.22 10.06
C LYS A 85 16.68 5.31 10.74
N ARG A 86 16.23 5.81 11.90
CA ARG A 86 16.99 6.79 12.69
C ARG A 86 18.38 6.29 13.07
N LYS A 87 18.51 5.01 13.48
CA LYS A 87 19.82 4.42 13.78
C LYS A 87 20.71 4.40 12.53
N ARG A 88 20.19 3.98 11.37
CA ARG A 88 20.95 3.96 10.10
C ARG A 88 21.38 5.37 9.70
N ASP A 89 20.47 6.33 9.74
CA ASP A 89 20.76 7.72 9.36
C ASP A 89 21.81 8.34 10.29
N ARG A 90 21.77 8.04 11.60
CA ARG A 90 22.82 8.44 12.56
C ARG A 90 24.16 7.80 12.24
N VAL A 91 24.20 6.49 11.98
CA VAL A 91 25.44 5.78 11.63
C VAL A 91 26.06 6.38 10.38
N LYS A 92 25.26 6.68 9.34
CA LYS A 92 25.74 7.37 8.14
C LYS A 92 26.31 8.75 8.45
N ALA A 93 25.56 9.58 9.18
CA ALA A 93 25.96 10.94 9.51
C ALA A 93 27.27 11.01 10.33
N HIS A 94 27.53 10.01 11.16
CA HIS A 94 28.72 9.93 12.02
C HIS A 94 29.84 9.04 11.46
N SER A 95 29.74 8.59 10.21
CA SER A 95 30.76 7.77 9.55
C SER A 95 31.49 8.57 8.47
N LYS A 96 32.71 8.16 8.09
CA LYS A 96 33.45 8.80 7.01
C LYS A 96 32.66 8.68 5.69
N PRO A 97 32.53 9.76 4.90
CA PRO A 97 31.82 9.73 3.62
C PRO A 97 32.28 8.55 2.74
N GLY A 98 31.34 7.75 2.24
CA GLY A 98 31.61 6.59 1.39
C GLY A 98 31.87 5.25 2.10
N THR A 99 31.98 5.23 3.43
CA THR A 99 32.29 3.98 4.18
C THR A 99 31.06 3.09 4.37
N VAL A 100 29.87 3.68 4.55
CA VAL A 100 28.64 2.93 4.80
C VAL A 100 27.94 2.62 3.47
N VAL A 101 28.12 1.39 2.98
CA VAL A 101 27.45 0.91 1.76
C VAL A 101 26.00 0.53 2.09
N GLU A 102 25.04 1.21 1.46
CA GLU A 102 23.63 0.83 1.56
C GLU A 102 23.33 -0.40 0.72
N LYS A 103 23.10 -1.53 1.39
CA LYS A 103 22.43 -2.67 0.76
C LYS A 103 20.96 -2.33 0.58
N GLY A 104 20.43 -2.49 -0.64
CA GLY A 104 19.03 -2.26 -0.94
C GLY A 104 18.10 -3.11 -0.05
N GLU A 105 16.95 -2.54 0.35
CA GLU A 105 16.05 -3.18 1.32
C GLU A 105 15.55 -4.57 0.89
N ARG A 106 15.45 -4.84 -0.42
CA ARG A 106 15.06 -6.16 -0.95
C ARG A 106 16.10 -7.23 -0.64
N VAL A 107 17.39 -6.92 -0.82
CA VAL A 107 18.50 -7.84 -0.53
C VAL A 107 18.54 -8.15 0.98
N ARG A 108 18.24 -7.14 1.81
CA ARG A 108 18.23 -7.29 3.26
C ARG A 108 17.10 -8.18 3.80
N LYS A 109 15.96 -8.25 3.10
CA LYS A 109 14.86 -9.16 3.45
C LYS A 109 15.14 -10.61 3.07
N LEU A 110 15.84 -10.83 1.95
CA LEU A 110 16.19 -12.17 1.45
C LEU A 110 17.30 -12.81 2.28
N LEU A 111 18.32 -12.05 2.69
CA LEU A 111 19.42 -12.55 3.53
C LEU A 111 19.00 -13.05 4.92
N ARG A 112 17.73 -12.90 5.29
CA ARG A 112 17.19 -13.33 6.59
C ARG A 112 16.42 -14.66 6.51
N SER A 113 16.25 -15.24 5.32
CA SER A 113 15.52 -16.50 5.11
C SER A 113 16.43 -17.73 4.98
N ASP A 114 17.75 -17.57 5.04
CA ASP A 114 18.73 -18.64 4.78
C ASP A 114 19.42 -19.15 6.07
N GLU A 115 18.82 -18.93 7.24
CA GLU A 115 19.19 -19.56 8.54
C GLU A 115 17.95 -20.13 9.25
#